data_AF-A0A327SDQ1-F1
#
_entry.id   AF-A0A327SDQ1-F1
#
_cell.length_a   1.000
_cell.length_b   1.000
_cell.length_c   1.000
_cell.angle_alpha   90.00
_cell.angle_beta   90.00
_cell.angle_gamma   90.00
#
_symmetry.space_group_name_H-M   'P 1'
#
loop_
_entity.id
_entity.type
_entity.pdbx_description
1 polymer ?
#
loop_
_entity_poly.entity_id
_entity_poly.type
_entity_poly.pdbx_seq_one_letter_code
_entity_poly.pdbx_strand_id
1 'polypeptide(L)'
;MRYKTIVTLSVVLGTVIMLSGFMPREEKRASNLKVLPKNISNEELDKVMDGFKAALGVKCNFCHAASADDPKHLDFASDAKPEKEIARSMMKMTYRINKKDFHIKDVYNPKAVLAVNCITCHRGQAHPDEK
;
A
#
# COMPACT_ATOMS: atom_id res chain seq x y z
N MET A 1 6.74 -24.67 -51.65
CA MET A 1 6.39 -24.92 -50.23
C MET A 1 7.14 -23.99 -49.27
N ARG A 2 8.47 -23.84 -49.37
CA ARG A 2 9.30 -22.95 -48.52
C ARG A 2 8.83 -21.49 -48.38
N TYR A 3 8.37 -20.85 -49.47
CA TYR A 3 7.88 -19.47 -49.44
C TYR A 3 6.64 -19.29 -48.54
N LYS A 4 5.68 -20.22 -48.60
CA LYS A 4 4.48 -20.16 -47.76
C LYS A 4 4.84 -20.28 -46.28
N THR A 5 5.80 -21.15 -45.95
CA THR A 5 6.30 -21.34 -44.58
C THR A 5 7.02 -20.10 -44.05
N ILE A 6 7.81 -19.42 -44.90
CA ILE A 6 8.50 -18.17 -44.53
C ILE A 6 7.49 -17.05 -44.30
N VAL A 7 6.49 -16.87 -45.18
CA VAL A 7 5.46 -15.84 -44.99
C VAL A 7 4.64 -16.08 -43.72
N THR A 8 4.26 -17.34 -43.45
CA THR A 8 3.52 -17.67 -42.21
C THR A 8 4.35 -17.39 -40.96
N LEU A 9 5.66 -17.68 -40.97
CA LEU A 9 6.54 -17.41 -39.84
C LEU A 9 6.70 -15.91 -39.60
N SER A 10 6.86 -15.11 -40.66
CA SER A 10 6.99 -13.66 -40.55
C SER A 10 5.71 -13.00 -40.01
N VAL A 11 4.53 -13.48 -40.41
CA VAL A 11 3.24 -12.97 -39.91
C VAL A 11 3.05 -13.34 -38.44
N VAL A 12 3.36 -14.58 -38.04
CA VAL A 12 3.27 -15.02 -36.63
C VAL A 12 4.26 -14.25 -35.75
N LEU A 13 5.48 -14.00 -36.25
CA LEU A 13 6.47 -13.23 -35.50
C LEU A 13 6.05 -11.76 -35.34
N GLY A 14 5.48 -11.17 -36.40
CA GLY A 14 4.95 -9.81 -36.37
C GLY A 14 3.78 -9.64 -35.40
N THR A 15 2.88 -10.61 -35.31
CA THR A 15 1.75 -10.56 -34.36
C THR A 15 2.21 -10.72 -32.91
N VAL A 16 3.20 -11.58 -32.63
CA VAL A 16 3.74 -11.74 -31.27
C VAL A 16 4.40 -10.43 -30.79
N ILE A 17 5.17 -9.75 -31.65
CA ILE A 17 5.82 -8.48 -31.29
C ILE A 17 4.79 -7.37 -31.03
N MET A 18 3.74 -7.28 -31.85
CA MET A 18 2.64 -6.33 -31.62
C MET A 18 1.92 -6.59 -30.29
N LEU A 19 1.70 -7.86 -29.93
CA LEU A 19 1.02 -8.23 -28.68
C LEU A 19 1.84 -7.94 -27.41
N SER A 20 3.18 -8.00 -27.47
CA SER A 20 4.05 -7.67 -26.33
C SER A 20 3.94 -6.20 -25.86
N GLY A 21 3.58 -5.26 -26.75
CA GLY A 21 3.35 -3.85 -26.38
C GLY A 21 2.07 -3.62 -25.56
N PHE A 22 1.16 -4.61 -25.52
CA PHE A 22 -0.07 -4.58 -24.74
C PHE A 22 0.02 -5.37 -23.43
N MET A 23 1.18 -5.96 -23.10
CA MET A 23 1.33 -6.63 -21.80
C MET A 23 1.32 -5.57 -20.70
N PRO A 24 0.40 -5.66 -19.72
CA PRO A 24 0.41 -4.75 -18.58
C PRO A 24 1.74 -4.91 -17.84
N ARG A 25 2.43 -3.79 -17.63
CA ARG A 25 3.66 -3.75 -16.83
C ARG A 25 3.33 -4.28 -15.44
N GLU A 26 4.07 -5.29 -14.99
CA GLU A 26 3.90 -5.84 -13.66
C GLU A 26 4.26 -4.75 -12.63
N GLU A 27 3.24 -4.10 -12.06
CA GLU A 27 3.43 -3.11 -11.01
C GLU A 27 3.94 -3.83 -9.76
N LYS A 28 5.07 -3.36 -9.21
CA LYS A 28 5.61 -3.90 -7.97
C LYS A 28 4.63 -3.62 -6.84
N ARG A 29 3.85 -4.64 -6.46
CA ARG A 29 2.86 -4.53 -5.38
C ARG A 29 3.53 -4.53 -4.02
N ALA A 30 2.93 -3.80 -3.09
CA ALA A 30 3.34 -3.87 -1.70
C ALA A 30 3.17 -5.28 -1.12
N SER A 31 4.13 -5.69 -0.31
CA SER A 31 4.12 -6.97 0.40
C SER A 31 3.92 -6.76 1.91
N ASN A 32 3.60 -7.84 2.63
CA ASN A 32 3.36 -7.83 4.08
C ASN A 32 2.22 -6.88 4.57
N LEU A 33 1.16 -6.76 3.77
CA LEU A 33 -0.09 -6.13 4.18
C LEU A 33 -0.89 -7.09 5.08
N LYS A 34 -0.99 -6.75 6.38
CA LYS A 34 -1.71 -7.55 7.40
C LYS A 34 -3.09 -7.00 7.77
N VAL A 35 -3.38 -5.75 7.42
CA VAL A 35 -4.62 -5.04 7.80
C VAL A 35 -5.31 -4.45 6.57
N LEU A 36 -4.57 -3.75 5.71
CA LEU A 36 -5.10 -3.23 4.45
C LEU A 36 -5.37 -4.35 3.43
N PRO A 37 -6.29 -4.14 2.47
CA PRO A 37 -6.55 -5.09 1.41
C PRO A 37 -5.28 -5.44 0.62
N LYS A 38 -5.06 -6.72 0.33
CA LYS A 38 -3.88 -7.18 -0.43
C LYS A 38 -3.88 -6.72 -1.89
N ASN A 39 -5.04 -6.33 -2.40
CA ASN A 39 -5.27 -5.85 -3.76
C ASN A 39 -5.42 -4.32 -3.85
N ILE A 40 -5.09 -3.58 -2.79
CA ILE A 40 -5.02 -2.11 -2.81
C ILE A 40 -4.07 -1.65 -3.92
N SER A 41 -4.42 -0.57 -4.63
CA SER A 41 -3.50 0.02 -5.62
C SER A 41 -2.34 0.73 -4.91
N ASN A 42 -1.22 0.93 -5.62
CA ASN A 42 -0.09 1.68 -5.08
C ASN A 42 -0.51 3.11 -4.69
N GLU A 43 -1.30 3.78 -5.53
CA GLU A 43 -1.80 5.14 -5.28
C GLU A 43 -2.70 5.20 -4.02
N GLU A 44 -3.60 4.23 -3.83
CA GLU A 44 -4.46 4.17 -2.65
C GLU A 44 -3.64 3.87 -1.39
N LEU A 45 -2.63 3.01 -1.49
CA LEU A 45 -1.73 2.71 -0.38
C LEU A 45 -0.91 3.94 0.02
N ASP A 46 -0.35 4.67 -0.94
CA ASP A 46 0.41 5.89 -0.70
C ASP A 46 -0.45 6.95 0.00
N LYS A 47 -1.71 7.13 -0.44
CA LYS A 47 -2.68 8.04 0.21
C LYS A 47 -2.94 7.66 1.67
N VAL A 48 -3.07 6.37 1.97
CA VAL A 48 -3.24 5.89 3.35
C VAL A 48 -2.00 6.22 4.19
N MET A 49 -0.80 5.97 3.66
CA MET A 49 0.46 6.27 4.36
C MET A 49 0.68 7.76 4.57
N ASP A 50 0.32 8.59 3.58
CA ASP A 50 0.32 10.05 3.70
C ASP A 50 -0.63 10.53 4.80
N GLY A 51 -1.81 9.94 4.90
CA GLY A 51 -2.75 10.19 5.98
C GLY A 51 -2.17 9.87 7.36
N PHE A 52 -1.42 8.77 7.49
CA PHE A 52 -0.74 8.42 8.75
C PHE A 52 0.36 9.43 9.10
N LYS A 53 1.22 9.81 8.14
CA LYS A 53 2.25 10.84 8.35
C LYS A 53 1.65 12.15 8.86
N ALA A 54 0.59 12.62 8.21
CA ALA A 54 -0.09 13.86 8.59
C ALA A 54 -0.74 13.76 9.97
N ALA A 55 -1.42 12.64 10.26
CA ALA A 55 -2.12 12.46 11.52
C ALA A 55 -1.19 12.37 12.73
N LEU A 56 -0.02 11.75 12.57
CA LEU A 56 0.97 11.54 13.64
C LEU A 56 2.09 12.60 13.66
N GLY A 57 2.19 13.44 12.62
CA GLY A 57 3.28 14.43 12.51
C GLY A 57 4.66 13.82 12.27
N VAL A 58 4.73 12.68 11.58
CA VAL A 58 5.96 11.88 11.40
C VAL A 58 6.33 11.67 9.93
N LYS A 59 7.53 11.16 9.68
CA LYS A 59 8.01 10.72 8.35
C LYS A 59 8.00 9.20 8.24
N CYS A 60 8.18 8.66 7.04
CA CYS A 60 8.09 7.21 6.75
C CYS A 60 9.02 6.36 7.63
N ASN A 61 10.22 6.85 7.92
CA ASN A 61 11.23 6.17 8.75
C ASN A 61 10.83 6.06 10.24
N PHE A 62 9.76 6.73 10.66
CA PHE A 62 9.18 6.52 11.99
C PHE A 62 8.58 5.12 12.13
N CYS A 63 7.91 4.60 11.10
CA CYS A 63 7.35 3.24 11.13
C CYS A 63 8.16 2.23 10.33
N HIS A 64 8.82 2.65 9.24
CA HIS A 64 9.53 1.75 8.33
C HIS A 64 11.03 1.71 8.64
N ALA A 65 11.59 0.51 8.64
CA ALA A 65 13.01 0.29 8.86
C ALA A 65 13.84 0.69 7.63
N ALA A 66 15.10 1.04 7.84
CA ALA A 66 16.06 1.11 6.75
C ALA A 66 16.25 -0.26 6.10
N SER A 67 16.51 -0.29 4.81
CA SER A 67 16.83 -1.53 4.10
C SER A 67 18.18 -2.07 4.57
N ALA A 68 18.28 -3.39 4.66
CA ALA A 68 19.55 -4.07 4.97
C ALA A 68 20.58 -3.93 3.84
N ASP A 69 20.10 -3.83 2.60
CA ASP A 69 20.96 -3.75 1.40
C ASP A 69 21.45 -2.32 1.12
N ASP A 70 20.61 -1.31 1.39
CA ASP A 70 20.97 0.11 1.27
C ASP A 70 20.28 0.94 2.37
N PRO A 71 21.02 1.40 3.39
CA PRO A 71 20.48 2.22 4.47
C PRO A 71 19.87 3.56 4.03
N LYS A 72 20.11 4.03 2.80
CA LYS A 72 19.47 5.22 2.23
C LYS A 72 18.02 4.96 1.80
N HIS A 73 17.65 3.69 1.64
CA HIS A 73 16.30 3.27 1.29
C HIS A 73 15.59 2.63 2.50
N LEU A 74 14.26 2.63 2.46
CA LEU A 74 13.42 1.99 3.47
C LEU A 74 12.96 0.61 2.99
N ASP A 75 12.98 -0.37 3.89
CA ASP A 75 12.26 -1.62 3.71
C ASP A 75 10.84 -1.44 4.25
N PHE A 76 9.92 -1.14 3.33
CA PHE A 76 8.50 -0.95 3.65
C PHE A 76 7.81 -2.25 4.12
N ALA A 77 8.35 -3.42 3.76
CA ALA A 77 7.78 -4.71 4.12
C ALA A 77 8.26 -5.18 5.51
N SER A 78 9.46 -4.79 5.94
CA SER A 78 10.04 -5.16 7.24
C SER A 78 9.18 -4.75 8.44
N ASP A 79 9.14 -5.64 9.44
CA ASP A 79 8.51 -5.42 10.74
C ASP A 79 9.56 -5.16 11.85
N ALA A 80 10.80 -4.82 11.48
CA ALA A 80 11.90 -4.61 12.43
C ALA A 80 11.69 -3.42 13.38
N LYS A 81 10.81 -2.48 13.03
CA LYS A 81 10.42 -1.34 13.87
C LYS A 81 9.09 -1.63 14.60
N PRO A 82 9.04 -1.58 15.94
CA PRO A 82 7.83 -1.88 16.71
C PRO A 82 6.65 -0.95 16.38
N GLU A 83 6.93 0.30 15.99
CA GLU A 83 5.94 1.32 15.63
C GLU A 83 5.00 0.84 14.52
N LYS A 84 5.48 -0.01 13.60
CA LYS A 84 4.65 -0.57 12.52
C LYS A 84 3.57 -1.52 13.04
N GLU A 85 3.90 -2.37 14.02
CA GLU A 85 2.90 -3.26 14.63
C GLU A 85 1.94 -2.51 15.55
N ILE A 86 2.42 -1.47 16.22
CA ILE A 86 1.56 -0.54 16.96
C ILE A 86 0.57 0.13 15.99
N ALA A 87 1.04 0.66 14.86
CA ALA A 87 0.19 1.26 13.84
C ALA A 87 -0.88 0.28 13.33
N ARG A 88 -0.53 -0.98 13.05
CA ARG A 88 -1.50 -2.03 12.67
C ARG A 88 -2.54 -2.28 13.76
N SER A 89 -2.12 -2.25 15.03
CA SER A 89 -3.02 -2.39 16.17
C SER A 89 -3.98 -1.20 16.30
N MET A 90 -3.47 0.01 16.08
CA MET A 90 -4.28 1.23 16.04
C MET A 90 -5.28 1.22 14.89
N MET A 91 -4.91 0.74 13.70
CA MET A 91 -5.86 0.57 12.59
C MET A 91 -7.00 -0.38 12.96
N LYS A 92 -6.69 -1.53 13.57
CA LYS A 92 -7.75 -2.47 14.02
C LYS A 92 -8.65 -1.82 15.08
N MET A 93 -8.08 -1.02 15.98
CA MET A 93 -8.83 -0.29 16.99
C MET A 93 -9.78 0.73 16.36
N THR A 94 -9.31 1.58 15.44
CA THR A 94 -10.16 2.58 14.78
C THR A 94 -11.25 1.90 13.95
N TYR A 95 -10.94 0.83 13.22
CA TYR A 95 -11.93 0.05 12.48
C TYR A 95 -13.00 -0.53 13.39
N ARG A 96 -12.62 -1.05 14.57
CA ARG A 96 -13.59 -1.55 15.56
C ARG A 96 -14.50 -0.44 16.07
N ILE A 97 -13.97 0.74 16.40
CA ILE A 97 -14.77 1.90 16.86
C ILE A 97 -15.76 2.31 15.77
N ASN A 98 -15.29 2.53 14.54
CA ASN A 98 -16.13 2.95 13.42
C ASN A 98 -17.21 1.93 13.07
N LYS A 99 -16.90 0.63 13.12
CA LYS A 99 -17.88 -0.42 12.85
C LYS A 99 -18.91 -0.55 13.97
N LYS A 100 -18.45 -0.53 15.22
CA LYS A 100 -19.31 -0.79 16.40
C LYS A 100 -20.19 0.40 16.73
N ASP A 101 -19.59 1.59 16.82
CA ASP A 101 -20.24 2.76 17.41
C ASP A 101 -20.83 3.70 16.34
N PHE A 102 -20.31 3.63 15.11
CA PHE A 102 -20.78 4.45 13.97
C PHE A 102 -21.39 3.64 12.82
N HIS A 103 -21.49 2.32 12.98
CA HIS A 103 -22.12 1.39 12.03
C HIS A 103 -21.59 1.45 10.58
N ILE A 104 -20.34 1.87 10.40
CA ILE A 104 -19.68 1.90 9.09
C ILE A 104 -19.36 0.45 8.67
N LYS A 105 -19.86 0.02 7.51
CA LYS A 105 -19.71 -1.36 7.04
C LYS A 105 -18.33 -1.64 6.45
N ASP A 106 -17.82 -0.74 5.63
CA ASP A 106 -16.60 -0.96 4.83
C ASP A 106 -15.36 -0.30 5.43
N VAL A 107 -15.16 -0.43 6.75
CA VAL A 107 -14.06 0.27 7.46
C VAL A 107 -12.65 -0.05 6.94
N TYR A 108 -12.47 -1.17 6.23
CA TYR A 108 -11.19 -1.58 5.61
C TYR A 108 -10.98 -1.01 4.20
N ASN A 109 -12.01 -0.38 3.61
CA ASN A 109 -11.87 0.28 2.32
C ASN A 109 -11.02 1.54 2.50
N PRO A 110 -9.92 1.73 1.75
CA PRO A 110 -9.07 2.92 1.87
C PRO A 110 -9.80 4.22 1.53
N LYS A 111 -10.96 4.15 0.86
CA LYS A 111 -11.83 5.29 0.55
C LYS A 111 -12.97 5.49 1.56
N ALA A 112 -13.06 4.66 2.60
CA ALA A 112 -14.10 4.81 3.60
C ALA A 112 -13.92 6.13 4.37
N VAL A 113 -15.01 6.87 4.50
CA VAL A 113 -15.07 8.04 5.39
C VAL A 113 -15.30 7.53 6.80
N LEU A 114 -14.25 7.55 7.62
CA LEU A 114 -14.31 7.13 9.02
C LEU A 114 -14.68 8.30 9.93
N ALA A 115 -15.55 8.06 10.91
CA ALA A 115 -15.90 9.02 11.95
C ALA A 115 -14.74 9.26 12.93
N VAL A 116 -14.01 8.19 13.27
CA VAL A 116 -12.80 8.25 14.09
C VAL A 116 -11.61 7.75 13.28
N ASN A 117 -10.53 8.52 13.23
CA ASN A 117 -9.30 8.11 12.56
C ASN A 117 -8.08 8.55 13.39
N CYS A 118 -6.88 8.40 12.84
CA CYS A 118 -5.64 8.71 13.54
C CYS A 118 -5.59 10.16 14.04
N ILE A 119 -6.07 11.14 13.25
CA ILE A 119 -5.98 12.57 13.62
C ILE A 119 -6.91 12.92 14.79
N THR A 120 -8.00 12.17 14.98
CA THR A 120 -8.95 12.39 16.09
C THR A 120 -8.23 12.42 17.45
N CYS A 121 -7.27 11.52 17.65
CA CYS A 121 -6.48 11.41 18.88
C CYS A 121 -5.08 12.03 18.74
N HIS A 122 -4.34 11.68 17.68
CA HIS A 122 -2.93 12.07 17.54
C HIS A 122 -2.73 13.56 17.28
N ARG A 123 -3.66 14.22 16.57
CA ARG A 123 -3.63 15.67 16.34
C ARG A 123 -2.26 16.21 15.85
N GLY A 124 -1.58 15.46 14.99
CA GLY A 124 -0.27 15.82 14.46
C GLY A 124 0.90 15.47 15.38
N GLN A 125 0.69 14.62 16.40
CA GLN A 125 1.72 14.20 17.34
C GLN A 125 1.76 12.67 17.46
N ALA A 126 2.97 12.11 17.52
CA ALA A 126 3.17 10.66 17.53
C ALA A 126 2.60 10.01 18.80
N HIS A 127 2.65 10.72 19.94
CA HIS A 127 2.09 10.28 21.21
C HIS A 127 0.96 11.22 21.63
N PRO A 128 -0.29 10.76 21.66
CA PRO A 128 -1.39 11.50 22.26
C PRO A 128 -1.08 11.69 23.76
N ASP A 129 -1.29 12.89 24.28
CA ASP A 129 -1.17 13.26 25.71
C ASP A 129 0.24 13.56 26.26
N GLU A 130 1.26 13.66 25.41
CA GLU A 130 2.49 14.38 25.78
C GLU A 130 2.17 15.89 25.76
N LYS A 131 1.90 16.48 26.93
CA LYS A 131 1.89 17.92 27.16
C LYS A 131 3.27 18.44 27.50
#